data_AF-A0A1J6IW54-F1
#
_entry.id   AF-A0A1J6IW54-F1
#
_cell.length_a   1.000
_cell.length_b   1.000
_cell.length_c   1.000
_cell.angle_alpha   90.00
_cell.angle_beta   90.00
_cell.angle_gamma   90.00
#
_symmetry.space_group_name_H-M   'P 1'
#
loop_
_entity.id
_entity.type
_entity.pdbx_description
1 polymer ?
#
loop_
_entity_poly.entity_id
_entity_poly.type
_entity_poly.pdbx_seq_one_letter_code
_entity_poly.pdbx_strand_id
1 'polypeptide(L)'
;LILQDVSNVRQVPDHQEVFVDLGRDESLIIELLDLKLDVADSGSATWFLQDLANEQDAEGATIIEQSAVFEAPGLCYRNTPAVITTAVGQMAVSKGRQGREAQNLVKVYLANLRLKEVGTDILITAYEPLLINPLSESASSVGAGVAVPAAQSGIMPMAEVFKLAVSSFKVHDWSLFGTAT
;
A
#
# COMPACT_ATOMS: atom_id res chain seq x y z
N LEU A 1 -13.26 3.68 -10.68
CA LEU A 1 -13.03 3.24 -9.29
C LEU A 1 -14.03 3.95 -8.43
N ILE A 2 -14.64 3.22 -7.50
CA ILE A 2 -15.37 3.82 -6.38
C ILE A 2 -14.62 3.36 -5.14
N LEU A 3 -13.42 3.90 -4.95
CA LEU A 3 -12.70 3.73 -3.70
C LEU A 3 -13.48 4.45 -2.61
N GLN A 4 -13.93 3.70 -1.61
CA GLN A 4 -14.67 4.21 -0.48
C GLN A 4 -13.75 4.28 0.71
N ASP A 5 -13.78 5.41 1.40
CA ASP A 5 -13.07 5.59 2.66
C ASP A 5 -13.75 4.75 3.76
N VAL A 6 -12.96 3.85 4.34
CA VAL A 6 -13.38 2.89 5.36
C VAL A 6 -13.68 3.54 6.69
N SER A 7 -13.14 4.74 6.97
CA SER A 7 -13.39 5.50 8.20
C SER A 7 -14.87 5.83 8.40
N ASN A 8 -15.65 5.90 7.31
CA ASN A 8 -17.10 6.11 7.33
C ASN A 8 -17.88 4.91 7.90
N VAL A 9 -17.26 3.74 7.98
CA VAL A 9 -17.93 2.47 8.35
C VAL A 9 -17.33 1.87 9.62
N ARG A 10 -16.04 2.07 9.88
CA ARG A 10 -15.35 1.59 11.09
C ARG A 10 -14.19 2.50 11.47
N GLN A 11 -13.76 2.39 12.73
CA GLN A 11 -12.54 3.05 13.18
C GLN A 11 -11.32 2.51 12.42
N VAL A 12 -10.49 3.44 11.95
CA VAL A 12 -9.15 3.21 11.37
C VAL A 12 -8.15 3.85 12.33
N PRO A 13 -6.96 3.27 12.57
CA PRO A 13 -5.94 3.91 13.38
C PRO A 13 -5.62 5.32 12.89
N ASP A 14 -5.38 6.26 13.80
CA ASP A 14 -5.24 7.70 13.48
C ASP A 14 -4.06 8.02 12.52
N HIS A 15 -3.11 7.10 12.37
CA HIS A 15 -1.96 7.20 11.46
C HIS A 15 -2.17 6.44 10.14
N GLN A 16 -3.40 5.98 9.87
CA GLN A 16 -3.75 5.23 8.68
C GLN A 16 -4.98 5.81 7.98
N GLU A 17 -4.96 5.78 6.66
CA GLU A 17 -6.10 6.05 5.80
C GLU A 17 -6.32 4.83 4.90
N VAL A 18 -7.54 4.30 4.87
CA VAL A 18 -7.86 3.04 4.17
C VAL A 18 -9.01 3.25 3.21
N PHE A 19 -8.75 2.96 1.94
CA PHE A 19 -9.72 3.05 0.85
C PHE A 19 -9.92 1.68 0.21
N VAL A 20 -11.17 1.31 -0.09
CA VAL A 20 -11.49 -0.01 -0.66
C VAL A 20 -12.47 0.08 -1.82
N ASP A 21 -12.32 -0.80 -2.82
CA ASP A 21 -13.34 -1.10 -3.82
C ASP A 21 -13.96 -2.47 -3.49
N LEU A 22 -15.13 -2.44 -2.84
CA LEU A 22 -15.82 -3.65 -2.39
C LEU A 22 -16.24 -4.57 -3.55
N GLY A 23 -16.43 -4.02 -4.75
CA GLY A 23 -16.83 -4.80 -5.93
C GLY A 23 -15.67 -5.57 -6.57
N ARG A 24 -14.43 -5.28 -6.17
CA ARG A 24 -13.21 -5.86 -6.75
C ARG A 24 -12.24 -6.40 -5.71
N ASP A 25 -12.56 -6.20 -4.44
CA ASP A 25 -11.74 -6.57 -3.30
C ASP A 25 -10.34 -5.91 -3.31
N GLU A 26 -10.25 -4.78 -4.00
CA GLU A 26 -9.06 -3.93 -4.15
C GLU A 26 -8.98 -2.93 -2.99
N SER A 27 -7.78 -2.58 -2.57
CA SER A 27 -7.59 -1.59 -1.49
C SER A 27 -6.35 -0.73 -1.68
N LEU A 28 -6.41 0.51 -1.21
CA LEU A 28 -5.30 1.45 -1.10
C LEU A 28 -5.20 1.89 0.36
N ILE A 29 -4.03 1.74 0.95
CA ILE A 29 -3.74 2.09 2.35
C ILE A 29 -2.60 3.10 2.34
N ILE A 30 -2.75 4.17 3.12
CA ILE A 30 -1.70 5.14 3.41
C ILE A 30 -1.44 5.07 4.90
N GLU A 31 -0.18 4.89 5.29
CA GLU A 31 0.23 4.73 6.69
C GLU A 31 1.43 5.61 7.00
N LEU A 32 1.40 6.27 8.16
CA LEU A 32 2.49 7.09 8.68
C LEU A 32 3.26 6.28 9.73
N LEU A 33 4.53 6.02 9.47
CA LEU A 33 5.42 5.23 10.34
C LEU A 33 6.60 6.08 10.80
N ASP A 34 7.18 5.72 11.94
CA ASP A 34 8.50 6.24 12.33
C ASP A 34 9.56 5.87 11.29
N LEU A 35 10.43 6.81 10.96
CA LEU A 35 11.52 6.62 10.01
C LEU A 35 12.42 5.45 10.44
N LYS A 36 12.54 4.45 9.56
CA LYS A 36 13.44 3.30 9.77
C LYS A 36 14.89 3.67 9.49
N LEU A 37 15.61 4.09 10.54
CA LEU A 37 16.99 4.58 10.45
C LEU A 37 18.01 3.52 10.01
N ASP A 38 17.70 2.24 10.24
CA ASP A 38 18.51 1.08 9.85
C ASP A 38 18.24 0.59 8.42
N VAL A 39 17.25 1.17 7.74
CA VAL A 39 16.91 0.85 6.35
C VAL A 39 17.46 1.96 5.43
N ALA A 40 18.29 1.56 4.47
CA ALA A 40 18.81 2.47 3.45
C ALA A 40 17.69 2.95 2.51
N ASP A 41 17.84 4.14 1.92
CA ASP A 41 16.85 4.66 0.96
C ASP A 41 16.62 3.69 -0.19
N SER A 42 17.73 3.22 -0.78
CA SER A 42 17.72 2.22 -1.84
C SER A 42 17.19 0.90 -1.30
N GLY A 43 16.08 0.45 -1.89
CA GLY A 43 15.42 -0.80 -1.51
C GLY A 43 14.53 -0.69 -0.26
N SER A 44 14.28 0.51 0.28
CA SER A 44 13.38 0.66 1.43
C SER A 44 11.97 0.16 1.15
N ALA A 45 11.40 0.41 -0.04
CA ALA A 45 10.12 -0.18 -0.43
C ALA A 45 10.15 -1.71 -0.49
N THR A 46 11.24 -2.30 -1.02
CA THR A 46 11.41 -3.76 -1.04
C THR A 46 11.47 -4.34 0.38
N TRP A 47 12.15 -3.64 1.30
CA TRP A 47 12.21 -4.01 2.72
C TRP A 47 10.83 -4.03 3.35
N PHE A 48 10.04 -2.95 3.19
CA PHE A 48 8.68 -2.87 3.74
C PHE A 48 7.73 -3.90 3.11
N LEU A 49 7.87 -4.20 1.82
CA LEU A 49 7.07 -5.23 1.17
C LEU A 49 7.37 -6.62 1.77
N GLN A 50 8.65 -6.91 2.03
CA GLN A 50 9.04 -8.16 2.67
C GLN A 50 8.58 -8.23 4.13
N ASP A 51 8.64 -7.12 4.87
CA ASP A 51 8.15 -7.01 6.23
C ASP A 51 6.64 -7.30 6.28
N LEU A 52 5.87 -6.65 5.40
CA LEU A 52 4.45 -6.91 5.22
C LEU A 52 4.17 -8.38 4.88
N ALA A 53 4.94 -9.00 3.99
CA ALA A 53 4.77 -10.41 3.66
C ALA A 53 4.99 -11.31 4.89
N ASN A 54 5.96 -10.98 5.74
CA ASN A 54 6.22 -11.74 6.96
C ASN A 54 5.07 -11.60 7.96
N GLU A 55 4.53 -10.40 8.15
CA GLU A 55 3.38 -10.14 9.02
C GLU A 55 2.10 -10.88 8.58
N GLN A 56 1.96 -11.11 7.27
CA GLN A 56 0.81 -11.81 6.69
C GLN A 56 1.00 -13.34 6.62
N ASP A 57 2.09 -13.88 7.19
CA ASP A 57 2.51 -15.28 7.03
C ASP A 57 2.49 -15.72 5.55
N ALA A 58 2.85 -14.79 4.65
CA ALA A 58 2.76 -14.96 3.22
C ALA A 58 4.01 -15.66 2.67
N GLU A 59 4.15 -16.94 3.00
CA GLU A 59 5.23 -17.79 2.49
C GLU A 59 5.29 -17.76 0.95
N GLY A 60 6.49 -17.58 0.41
CA GLY A 60 6.71 -17.53 -1.04
C GLY A 60 6.35 -16.19 -1.68
N ALA A 61 6.26 -15.10 -0.91
CA ALA A 61 6.20 -13.75 -1.48
C ALA A 61 7.36 -13.52 -2.46
N THR A 62 7.06 -12.92 -3.61
CA THR A 62 8.02 -12.65 -4.67
C THR A 62 8.04 -11.18 -5.02
N ILE A 63 9.25 -10.63 -5.20
CA ILE A 63 9.44 -9.28 -5.75
C ILE A 63 9.43 -9.38 -7.28
N ILE A 64 8.57 -8.61 -7.91
CA ILE A 64 8.39 -8.53 -9.37
C ILE A 64 9.18 -7.35 -9.93
N GLU A 65 9.10 -6.20 -9.27
CA GLU A 65 9.70 -4.94 -9.72
C GLU A 65 10.16 -4.11 -8.52
N GLN A 66 11.23 -3.34 -8.71
CA GLN A 66 11.65 -2.31 -7.77
C GLN A 66 12.19 -1.09 -8.55
N SER A 67 11.97 0.11 -8.02
CA SER A 67 12.49 1.33 -8.61
C SER A 67 13.91 1.64 -8.12
N ALA A 68 14.60 2.49 -8.87
CA ALA A 68 15.69 3.28 -8.31
C ALA A 68 15.15 4.29 -7.28
N VAL A 69 16.06 4.88 -6.51
CA VAL A 69 15.75 6.02 -5.64
C VAL A 69 15.50 7.26 -6.49
N PHE A 70 14.42 7.99 -6.21
CA PHE A 70 14.18 9.30 -6.79
C PHE A 70 13.71 10.29 -5.73
N GLU A 71 14.13 11.55 -5.88
CA GLU A 71 13.67 12.63 -5.01
C GLU A 71 12.34 13.20 -5.52
N ALA A 72 11.51 13.67 -4.59
CA ALA A 72 10.29 14.40 -4.89
C ALA A 72 10.42 15.86 -4.42
N PRO A 73 10.94 16.78 -5.26
CA PRO A 73 11.12 18.19 -4.89
C PRO A 73 9.82 18.89 -4.45
N GLY A 74 8.67 18.45 -4.98
CA GLY A 74 7.35 18.96 -4.60
C GLY A 74 6.85 18.50 -3.22
N LEU A 75 7.50 17.49 -2.64
CA LEU A 75 7.23 16.98 -1.29
C LEU A 75 8.47 17.28 -0.43
N CYS A 76 8.56 18.51 0.06
CA CYS A 76 9.76 19.02 0.72
C CYS A 76 9.38 19.74 2.01
N TYR A 77 10.11 19.45 3.09
CA TYR A 77 10.02 20.20 4.34
C TYR A 77 11.30 21.01 4.52
N ARG A 78 11.14 22.32 4.80
CA ARG A 78 12.22 23.30 4.81
C ARG A 78 12.94 23.33 3.45
N ASN A 79 14.01 22.54 3.28
CA ASN A 79 14.74 22.40 2.00
C ASN A 79 15.15 20.95 1.72
N THR A 80 14.63 19.98 2.47
CA THR A 80 14.97 18.56 2.29
C THR A 80 13.82 17.87 1.54
N PRO A 81 14.03 17.47 0.28
CA PRO A 81 13.01 16.75 -0.48
C PRO A 81 12.82 15.34 0.08
N ALA A 82 11.61 14.81 -0.07
CA ALA A 82 11.33 13.42 0.23
C ALA A 82 12.09 12.51 -0.73
N VAL A 83 12.52 11.37 -0.21
CA VAL A 83 13.12 10.30 -1.00
C VAL A 83 12.08 9.21 -1.22
N ILE A 84 11.91 8.77 -2.46
CA ILE A 84 10.89 7.78 -2.82
C ILE A 84 11.53 6.55 -3.44
N THR A 85 11.08 5.37 -3.02
CA THR A 85 11.25 4.12 -3.76
C THR A 85 9.91 3.39 -3.86
N THR A 86 9.77 2.55 -4.88
CA THR A 86 8.60 1.69 -5.06
C THR A 86 9.02 0.24 -5.29
N ALA A 87 8.18 -0.70 -4.85
CA ALA A 87 8.31 -2.11 -5.13
C ALA A 87 6.95 -2.71 -5.52
N VAL A 88 6.97 -3.71 -6.37
CA VAL A 88 5.80 -4.51 -6.72
C VAL A 88 6.12 -5.96 -6.42
N GLY A 89 5.21 -6.64 -5.73
CA GLY A 89 5.36 -8.05 -5.40
C GLY A 89 4.05 -8.80 -5.51
N GLN A 90 4.14 -10.11 -5.36
CA GLN A 90 2.98 -10.99 -5.28
C GLN A 90 3.11 -11.88 -4.05
N MET A 91 2.01 -12.03 -3.31
CA MET A 91 1.98 -12.78 -2.07
C MET A 91 0.59 -13.35 -1.81
N ALA A 92 0.51 -14.38 -0.96
CA ALA A 92 -0.73 -15.00 -0.53
C ALA A 92 -1.16 -14.40 0.82
N VAL A 93 -2.32 -13.75 0.90
CA VAL A 93 -2.77 -13.03 2.10
C VAL A 93 -4.19 -13.44 2.50
N SER A 94 -4.41 -13.63 3.79
CA SER A 94 -5.73 -13.90 4.36
C SER A 94 -6.32 -12.61 4.93
N LYS A 95 -7.64 -12.44 4.90
CA LYS A 95 -8.26 -11.28 5.55
C LYS A 95 -8.53 -11.58 7.01
N GLY A 96 -8.22 -10.64 7.89
CA GLY A 96 -8.51 -10.74 9.32
C GLY A 96 -7.89 -11.99 9.96
N ARG A 97 -8.73 -12.90 10.47
CA ARG A 97 -8.30 -14.12 11.18
C ARG A 97 -8.77 -15.41 10.47
N GLN A 98 -8.78 -15.40 9.15
CA GLN A 98 -9.30 -16.53 8.34
C GLN A 98 -8.35 -17.72 8.20
N GLY A 99 -7.09 -17.57 8.60
CA GLY A 99 -6.10 -18.64 8.46
C GLY A 99 -5.53 -18.79 7.04
N ARG A 100 -4.54 -19.67 6.91
CA ARG A 100 -3.75 -19.83 5.68
C ARG A 100 -4.54 -20.47 4.54
N GLU A 101 -5.51 -21.32 4.88
CA GLU A 101 -6.40 -22.01 3.94
C GLU A 101 -7.30 -21.08 3.13
N ALA A 102 -7.52 -19.85 3.60
CA ALA A 102 -8.35 -18.83 2.98
C ALA A 102 -7.55 -17.74 2.27
N GLN A 103 -6.22 -17.89 2.12
CA GLN A 103 -5.38 -16.88 1.49
C GLN A 103 -5.77 -16.65 0.03
N ASN A 104 -5.95 -15.37 -0.32
CA ASN A 104 -6.08 -14.89 -1.68
C ASN A 104 -4.68 -14.62 -2.26
N LEU A 105 -4.50 -14.86 -3.56
CA LEU A 105 -3.31 -14.42 -4.25
C LEU A 105 -3.49 -12.95 -4.64
N VAL A 106 -2.59 -12.09 -4.18
CA VAL A 106 -2.65 -10.64 -4.44
C VAL A 106 -1.34 -10.17 -5.05
N LYS A 107 -1.44 -9.18 -5.94
CA LYS A 107 -0.33 -8.32 -6.30
C LYS A 107 -0.36 -7.09 -5.39
N VAL A 108 0.79 -6.73 -4.85
CA VAL A 108 0.97 -5.63 -3.92
C VAL A 108 1.90 -4.60 -4.55
N TYR A 109 1.44 -3.36 -4.61
CA TYR A 109 2.22 -2.20 -5.00
C TYR A 109 2.54 -1.41 -3.73
N LEU A 110 3.81 -1.10 -3.50
CA LEU A 110 4.23 -0.39 -2.30
C LEU A 110 5.16 0.76 -2.67
N ALA A 111 4.91 1.94 -2.11
CA ALA A 111 5.83 3.06 -2.14
C ALA A 111 6.22 3.44 -0.71
N ASN A 112 7.50 3.72 -0.52
CA ASN A 112 7.99 4.36 0.69
C ASN A 112 8.44 5.79 0.36
N LEU A 113 7.79 6.78 0.97
CA LEU A 113 8.09 8.20 0.86
C LEU A 113 8.74 8.67 2.16
N ARG A 114 10.06 8.87 2.15
CA ARG A 114 10.85 9.16 3.35
C ARG A 114 10.92 10.66 3.61
N LEU A 115 10.27 11.12 4.67
CA LEU A 115 10.30 12.50 5.15
C LEU A 115 11.30 12.65 6.30
N LYS A 116 12.59 12.62 5.97
CA LYS A 116 13.68 12.47 6.95
C LYS A 116 13.72 13.57 8.01
N GLU A 117 13.48 14.82 7.63
CA GLU A 117 13.52 15.98 8.56
C GLU A 117 12.46 15.91 9.66
N VAL A 118 11.36 15.21 9.41
CA VAL A 118 10.28 15.03 10.39
C VAL A 118 10.24 13.60 10.93
N GLY A 119 11.22 12.77 10.58
CA GLY A 119 11.37 11.42 11.13
C GLY A 119 10.24 10.47 10.74
N THR A 120 9.66 10.60 9.54
CA THR A 120 8.54 9.77 9.10
C THR A 120 8.83 9.04 7.79
N ASP A 121 8.46 7.75 7.72
CA ASP A 121 8.26 7.00 6.47
C ASP A 121 6.75 6.97 6.18
N ILE A 122 6.32 7.45 5.00
CA ILE A 122 4.94 7.32 4.55
C ILE A 122 4.86 6.12 3.61
N LEU A 123 4.08 5.12 4.02
CA LEU A 123 3.85 3.90 3.27
C LEU A 123 2.54 4.01 2.49
N ILE A 124 2.61 3.91 1.17
CA ILE A 124 1.44 3.79 0.31
C ILE A 124 1.41 2.36 -0.22
N THR A 125 0.40 1.58 0.17
CA THR A 125 0.28 0.17 -0.20
C THR A 125 -1.04 -0.06 -0.93
N ALA A 126 -0.99 -0.63 -2.12
CA ALA A 126 -2.17 -1.00 -2.89
C ALA A 126 -2.22 -2.52 -3.14
N TYR A 127 -3.39 -3.10 -2.93
CA TYR A 127 -3.64 -4.52 -3.13
C TYR A 127 -4.57 -4.73 -4.33
N GLU A 128 -4.11 -5.55 -5.26
CA GLU A 128 -4.86 -6.02 -6.43
C GLU A 128 -5.01 -7.54 -6.33
N PRO A 129 -6.22 -8.06 -6.05
CA PRO A 129 -6.47 -9.49 -6.07
C PRO A 129 -6.25 -10.09 -7.46
N LEU A 130 -5.58 -11.24 -7.51
CA LEU A 130 -5.38 -12.05 -8.72
C LEU A 130 -6.23 -13.33 -8.67
N LEU A 131 -6.33 -13.94 -7.49
CA LEU A 131 -7.13 -15.14 -7.24
C LEU A 131 -7.82 -15.03 -5.88
N ILE A 132 -9.15 -15.13 -5.87
CA ILE A 132 -9.97 -15.17 -4.67
C ILE A 132 -10.21 -16.63 -4.26
N ASN A 133 -9.81 -16.96 -3.05
CA ASN A 133 -9.99 -18.29 -2.48
C ASN A 133 -11.47 -18.51 -2.12
N PRO A 134 -12.08 -19.68 -2.43
CA PRO A 134 -13.46 -19.99 -2.03
C PRO A 134 -13.75 -19.90 -0.53
N LEU A 135 -12.74 -20.05 0.32
CA LEU A 135 -12.86 -19.95 1.79
C LEU A 135 -12.63 -18.52 2.31
N SER A 136 -12.20 -17.59 1.46
CA SER A 136 -12.08 -16.17 1.82
C SER A 136 -13.46 -15.53 1.94
N GLU A 137 -13.67 -14.65 2.94
CA GLU A 137 -14.88 -13.81 2.99
C GLU A 137 -15.09 -12.99 1.72
N SER A 138 -14.00 -12.61 1.02
CA SER A 138 -14.09 -11.90 -0.27
C SER A 138 -14.89 -12.69 -1.30
N ALA A 139 -14.89 -14.03 -1.25
CA ALA A 139 -15.63 -14.87 -2.18
C ALA A 139 -17.14 -14.61 -2.14
N SER A 140 -17.67 -14.21 -0.97
CA SER A 140 -19.10 -13.86 -0.83
C SER A 140 -19.45 -12.53 -1.50
N SER A 141 -18.49 -11.60 -1.59
CA SER A 141 -18.68 -10.25 -2.12
C SER A 141 -18.37 -10.15 -3.61
N VAL A 142 -17.27 -10.77 -4.06
CA VAL A 142 -16.74 -10.62 -5.43
C VAL A 142 -16.67 -11.93 -6.22
N GLY A 143 -17.05 -13.05 -5.60
CA GLY A 143 -16.93 -14.38 -6.19
C GLY A 143 -15.54 -15.01 -6.04
N ALA A 144 -15.50 -16.33 -5.95
CA ALA A 144 -14.24 -17.08 -5.91
C ALA A 144 -13.66 -17.31 -7.33
N GLY A 145 -12.35 -17.51 -7.40
CA GLY A 145 -11.63 -17.80 -8.64
C GLY A 145 -10.78 -16.62 -9.12
N VAL A 146 -10.48 -16.60 -10.42
CA VAL A 146 -9.60 -15.58 -11.01
C VAL A 146 -10.30 -14.23 -10.98
N ALA A 147 -9.66 -13.24 -10.37
CA ALA A 147 -10.19 -11.89 -10.33
C ALA A 147 -10.20 -11.27 -11.74
N VAL A 148 -11.28 -10.57 -12.09
CA VAL A 148 -11.40 -9.88 -13.38
C VAL A 148 -10.56 -8.59 -13.33
N PRO A 149 -9.55 -8.40 -14.19
CA PRO A 149 -8.73 -7.18 -14.20
C PRO A 149 -9.56 -5.91 -14.44
N ALA A 150 -9.25 -4.82 -13.74
CA ALA A 150 -10.07 -3.59 -13.77
C ALA A 150 -10.21 -3.01 -15.18
N ALA A 151 -9.13 -3.08 -15.97
CA ALA A 151 -9.11 -2.62 -17.36
C ALA A 151 -10.20 -3.29 -18.22
N GLN A 152 -10.52 -4.57 -17.97
CA GLN A 152 -11.54 -5.31 -18.71
C GLN A 152 -12.96 -4.86 -18.36
N SER A 153 -13.13 -4.19 -17.22
CA SER A 153 -14.40 -3.62 -16.76
C SER A 153 -14.50 -2.10 -17.04
N GLY A 154 -13.55 -1.52 -17.80
CA GLY A 154 -13.50 -0.08 -18.05
C GLY A 154 -13.15 0.74 -16.81
N ILE A 155 -12.58 0.11 -15.79
CA ILE A 155 -12.16 0.72 -14.54
C ILE A 155 -10.64 0.94 -14.59
N MET A 156 -10.18 2.10 -14.09
CA MET A 156 -8.75 2.40 -13.97
C MET A 156 -8.02 1.29 -13.17
N PRO A 157 -6.95 0.69 -13.70
CA PRO A 157 -6.18 -0.35 -13.02
C PRO A 157 -5.55 0.13 -11.72
N MET A 158 -5.42 -0.77 -10.74
CA MET A 158 -4.81 -0.43 -9.45
C MET A 158 -3.37 0.08 -9.59
N ALA A 159 -2.61 -0.40 -10.58
CA ALA A 159 -1.29 0.15 -10.90
C ALA A 159 -1.31 1.66 -11.21
N GLU A 160 -2.34 2.13 -11.93
CA GLU A 160 -2.50 3.55 -12.25
C GLU A 160 -2.96 4.36 -11.04
N VAL A 161 -3.87 3.78 -10.22
CA VAL A 161 -4.28 4.37 -8.94
C VAL A 161 -3.09 4.59 -8.03
N PHE A 162 -2.28 3.54 -7.84
CA PHE A 162 -1.07 3.59 -7.04
C PHE A 162 -0.10 4.66 -7.56
N LYS A 163 0.16 4.68 -8.87
CA LYS A 163 1.00 5.71 -9.49
C LYS A 163 0.47 7.12 -9.24
N LEU A 164 -0.84 7.33 -9.37
CA LEU A 164 -1.47 8.62 -9.10
C LEU A 164 -1.33 9.00 -7.62
N ALA A 165 -1.60 8.08 -6.70
CA ALA A 165 -1.46 8.30 -5.25
C ALA A 165 -0.04 8.74 -4.88
N VAL A 166 0.99 8.04 -5.39
CA VAL A 166 2.40 8.38 -5.15
C VAL A 166 2.78 9.72 -5.78
N SER A 167 2.43 9.93 -7.05
CA SER A 167 2.85 11.12 -7.80
C SER A 167 2.13 12.42 -7.40
N SER A 168 0.94 12.31 -6.82
CA SER A 168 0.13 13.45 -6.39
C SER A 168 0.17 13.72 -4.89
N PHE A 169 0.89 12.88 -4.12
CA PHE A 169 0.99 13.02 -2.67
C PHE A 169 1.56 14.39 -2.28
N LYS A 170 0.86 15.08 -1.37
CA LYS A 170 1.26 16.38 -0.85
C LYS A 170 0.96 16.45 0.64
N VAL A 171 1.90 17.00 1.40
CA VAL A 171 1.63 17.44 2.77
C VAL A 171 1.13 18.88 2.69
N HIS A 172 -0.12 19.10 3.10
CA HIS A 172 -0.72 20.44 3.15
C HIS A 172 -0.44 21.17 4.46
N ASP A 173 -0.37 20.43 5.57
CA ASP A 173 -0.06 20.96 6.89
C ASP A 173 1.04 20.12 7.54
N TRP A 174 2.23 20.70 7.65
CA TRP A 174 3.40 20.04 8.24
C TRP A 174 3.36 19.99 9.78
N SER A 175 2.42 20.71 10.42
CA SER A 175 2.24 20.61 11.87
C SER A 175 1.76 19.24 12.33
N LEU A 176 1.25 18.43 11.40
CA LEU A 176 0.88 17.02 11.61
C LEU A 176 2.02 16.20 12.22
N PHE A 177 3.26 16.46 11.82
CA PHE A 177 4.44 15.72 12.30
C PHE A 177 5.03 16.32 13.59
N GLY A 178 4.29 17.23 14.23
CA GLY A 178 4.73 17.96 15.42
C GLY A 178 5.60 19.18 15.08
N THR A 179 5.84 20.01 16.10
CA THR A 179 6.78 21.12 15.99
C THR A 179 8.20 20.59 16.07
N ALA A 180 8.88 20.44 14.92
CA ALA A 180 10.31 20.21 14.90
C ALA A 180 11.02 21.39 15.60
N THR A 181 11.42 21.21 16.87
CA THR A 181 12.30 22.11 17.61
C THR A 181 13.70 22.12 17.01
#